data_AF-A0A7J6RFK4-F1
#
_entry.id   AF-A0A7J6RFK4-F1
#
_cell.length_a   1.000
_cell.length_b   1.000
_cell.length_c   1.000
_cell.angle_alpha   90.00
_cell.angle_beta   90.00
_cell.angle_gamma   90.00
#
_symmetry.space_group_name_H-M   'P 1'
#
loop_
_entity.id
_entity.type
_entity.pdbx_description
1 polymer ?
#
loop_
_entity_poly.entity_id
_entity_poly.type
_entity_poly.pdbx_seq_one_letter_code
_entity_poly.pdbx_strand_id
1 'polypeptide(L)'
;AEEAAEKEFEQFLTDAHVENIWPGLDEALTRYDNDPKVLQSQLASVSRAQAALEARRENEERHREQQQQYARSSTREGRNPISPHHDSLDRVERPERASAQQGSGEPGGGEGPRSANRNLPSGLTSLLPVIELYLIAKLPTKSDRLKVASARRGMVNANGTTSPRAGGLLPRTPSASSKAEADEQAAADPKKVELLRQARGVATFCESHRRPLNALIKNQPSLLLRALNPIVYAAPQALDFDNKRQFFRSKLKEQSRKNAHMSGPPIRLHVRRHEVFVDSYHQLQHRKKSEMMNKIIVQFVGEEGVDAGGLVREWFGILAREIFNPNYALFLPANGRPSTFLINPASSVNPDHLSFFRFC
;
A
#
# COMPACT_ATOMS: atom_id res chain seq x y z
N ALA A 1 -20.06 0.17 -16.83
CA ALA A 1 -19.36 0.28 -15.53
C ALA A 1 -19.76 -0.86 -14.60
N GLU A 2 -21.06 -1.10 -14.42
CA GLU A 2 -21.57 -2.24 -13.63
C GLU A 2 -21.19 -3.61 -14.22
N GLU A 3 -21.37 -3.81 -15.54
CA GLU A 3 -20.95 -5.05 -16.24
C GLU A 3 -19.42 -5.30 -16.16
N ALA A 4 -18.62 -4.23 -16.10
CA ALA A 4 -17.16 -4.34 -15.95
C ALA A 4 -16.78 -4.75 -14.51
N ALA A 5 -17.47 -4.20 -13.50
CA ALA A 5 -17.31 -4.61 -12.12
C ALA A 5 -17.79 -6.06 -11.88
N GLU A 6 -18.79 -6.51 -12.63
CA GLU A 6 -19.30 -7.89 -12.61
C GLU A 6 -18.33 -8.87 -13.23
N LYS A 7 -17.72 -8.55 -14.38
CA LYS A 7 -16.63 -9.36 -14.94
C LYS A 7 -15.41 -9.42 -14.02
N GLU A 8 -15.09 -8.31 -13.35
CA GLU A 8 -14.03 -8.30 -12.33
C GLU A 8 -14.39 -9.16 -11.10
N PHE A 9 -15.67 -9.26 -10.73
CA PHE A 9 -16.19 -10.09 -9.65
C PHE A 9 -16.11 -11.59 -9.97
N GLU A 10 -16.56 -12.01 -11.14
CA GLU A 10 -16.53 -13.43 -11.55
C GLU A 10 -15.09 -13.94 -11.70
N GLN A 11 -14.23 -13.10 -12.29
CA GLN A 11 -12.81 -13.40 -12.33
C GLN A 11 -12.22 -13.50 -10.93
N PHE A 12 -12.64 -12.61 -10.02
CA PHE A 12 -12.23 -12.64 -8.63
C PHE A 12 -12.68 -13.93 -7.92
N LEU A 13 -13.93 -14.36 -8.07
CA LEU A 13 -14.42 -15.58 -7.41
C LEU A 13 -13.67 -16.81 -7.90
N THR A 14 -13.37 -16.82 -9.20
CA THR A 14 -12.58 -17.86 -9.87
C THR A 14 -11.15 -17.88 -9.31
N ASP A 15 -10.46 -16.73 -9.32
CA ASP A 15 -9.07 -16.61 -8.88
C ASP A 15 -8.92 -16.90 -7.37
N ALA A 16 -9.86 -16.43 -6.56
CA ALA A 16 -9.89 -16.64 -5.12
C ALA A 16 -10.27 -18.08 -4.73
N HIS A 17 -10.81 -18.88 -5.67
CA HIS A 17 -11.36 -20.21 -5.41
C HIS A 17 -12.30 -20.18 -4.19
N VAL A 18 -13.33 -19.33 -4.23
CA VAL A 18 -14.14 -18.97 -3.04
C VAL A 18 -14.79 -20.18 -2.37
N GLU A 19 -15.15 -21.21 -3.13
CA GLU A 19 -15.64 -22.49 -2.60
C GLU A 19 -14.65 -23.15 -1.62
N ASN A 20 -13.35 -22.91 -1.81
CA ASN A 20 -12.27 -23.41 -0.97
C ASN A 20 -11.86 -22.44 0.17
N ILE A 21 -12.53 -21.28 0.30
CA ILE A 21 -12.28 -20.34 1.41
C ILE A 21 -13.05 -20.79 2.65
N TRP A 22 -14.28 -21.28 2.48
CA TRP A 22 -15.17 -21.63 3.59
C TRP A 22 -14.64 -22.79 4.46
N PRO A 23 -14.09 -23.87 3.89
CA PRO A 23 -13.47 -24.91 4.68
C PRO A 23 -12.24 -24.38 5.43
N GLY A 24 -12.30 -24.37 6.77
CA GLY A 24 -11.20 -23.88 7.61
C GLY A 24 -11.21 -22.37 7.88
N LEU A 25 -12.23 -21.63 7.42
CA LEU A 25 -12.35 -20.20 7.71
C LEU A 25 -12.48 -19.92 9.20
N ASP A 26 -13.25 -20.73 9.94
CA ASP A 26 -13.39 -20.60 11.39
C ASP A 26 -12.05 -20.78 12.11
N GLU A 27 -11.23 -21.72 11.64
CA GLU A 27 -9.88 -21.92 12.16
C GLU A 27 -8.94 -20.76 11.81
N ALA A 28 -9.05 -20.21 10.61
CA ALA A 28 -8.26 -19.03 10.23
C ALA A 28 -8.68 -17.77 10.99
N LEU A 29 -9.98 -17.55 11.19
CA LEU A 29 -10.54 -16.44 11.96
C LEU A 29 -10.14 -16.52 13.43
N THR A 30 -10.14 -17.72 14.02
CA THR A 30 -9.67 -17.92 15.42
C THR A 30 -8.16 -17.72 15.58
N ARG A 31 -7.38 -17.96 14.53
CA ARG A 31 -5.92 -17.72 14.52
C ARG A 31 -5.54 -16.29 14.17
N TYR A 32 -6.41 -15.54 13.49
CA TYR A 32 -6.11 -14.18 13.04
C TYR A 32 -5.84 -13.26 14.23
N ASP A 33 -4.67 -12.59 14.22
CA ASP A 33 -4.14 -11.74 15.30
C ASP A 33 -5.23 -11.14 16.21
N ASN A 34 -5.38 -11.74 17.40
CA ASN A 34 -6.43 -11.54 18.41
C ASN A 34 -6.75 -10.07 18.76
N ASP A 35 -7.44 -9.33 17.88
CA ASP A 35 -8.23 -8.18 18.27
C ASP A 35 -9.72 -8.59 18.27
N PRO A 36 -10.33 -8.78 19.45
CA PRO A 36 -11.73 -9.24 19.54
C PRO A 36 -12.72 -8.30 18.83
N LYS A 37 -12.39 -7.01 18.69
CA LYS A 37 -13.22 -6.06 17.92
C LYS A 37 -13.09 -6.29 16.41
N VAL A 38 -11.93 -6.73 15.95
CA VAL A 38 -11.74 -7.15 14.56
C VAL A 38 -12.48 -8.46 14.32
N LEU A 39 -12.40 -9.44 15.22
CA LEU A 39 -13.06 -10.74 15.08
C LEU A 39 -14.60 -10.62 14.94
N GLN A 40 -15.25 -9.78 15.75
CA GLN A 40 -16.68 -9.51 15.65
C GLN A 40 -17.06 -8.77 14.36
N SER A 41 -16.24 -7.79 13.94
CA SER A 41 -16.40 -7.09 12.67
C SER A 41 -16.19 -8.01 11.46
N GLN A 42 -15.32 -9.01 11.60
CA GLN A 42 -15.01 -9.99 10.56
C GLN A 42 -16.10 -11.06 10.46
N LEU A 43 -16.67 -11.56 11.56
CA LEU A 43 -17.86 -12.42 11.52
C LEU A 43 -19.06 -11.72 10.85
N ALA A 44 -19.29 -10.44 11.17
CA ALA A 44 -20.27 -9.63 10.46
C ALA A 44 -19.91 -9.46 8.97
N SER A 45 -18.61 -9.44 8.63
CA SER A 45 -18.15 -9.43 7.24
C SER A 45 -18.39 -10.77 6.54
N VAL A 46 -18.28 -11.91 7.24
CA VAL A 46 -18.69 -13.24 6.73
C VAL A 46 -20.16 -13.26 6.36
N SER A 47 -21.05 -12.86 7.29
CA SER A 47 -22.49 -12.83 6.99
C SER A 47 -22.82 -11.86 5.86
N ARG A 48 -22.13 -10.71 5.78
CA ARG A 48 -22.26 -9.78 4.64
C ARG A 48 -21.75 -10.37 3.34
N ALA A 49 -20.66 -11.13 3.36
CA ALA A 49 -20.11 -11.81 2.19
C ALA A 49 -21.09 -12.86 1.66
N GLN A 50 -21.62 -13.70 2.56
CA GLN A 50 -22.62 -14.72 2.24
C GLN A 50 -23.89 -14.09 1.68
N ALA A 51 -24.46 -13.09 2.36
CA ALA A 51 -25.63 -12.38 1.90
C ALA A 51 -25.40 -11.66 0.55
N ALA A 52 -24.20 -11.11 0.32
CA ALA A 52 -23.87 -10.49 -0.96
C ALA A 52 -23.78 -11.50 -2.11
N LEU A 53 -23.21 -12.69 -1.85
CA LEU A 53 -23.15 -13.79 -2.82
C LEU A 53 -24.55 -14.33 -3.13
N GLU A 54 -25.37 -14.56 -2.09
CA GLU A 54 -26.74 -15.06 -2.21
C GLU A 54 -27.65 -14.08 -2.97
N ALA A 55 -27.66 -12.80 -2.57
CA ALA A 55 -28.48 -11.77 -3.21
C ALA A 55 -28.13 -11.59 -4.69
N ARG A 56 -26.86 -11.82 -5.08
CA ARG A 56 -26.45 -11.78 -6.49
C ARG A 56 -26.92 -13.01 -7.24
N ARG A 57 -26.81 -14.21 -6.66
CA ARG A 57 -27.32 -15.46 -7.24
C ARG A 57 -28.82 -15.35 -7.54
N GLU A 58 -29.59 -14.78 -6.60
CA GLU A 58 -31.01 -14.49 -6.80
C GLU A 58 -31.27 -13.44 -7.88
N ASN A 59 -30.39 -12.44 -8.01
CA ASN A 59 -30.52 -11.43 -9.06
C ASN A 59 -30.23 -12.01 -10.46
N GLU A 60 -29.22 -12.88 -10.58
CA GLU A 60 -28.91 -13.61 -11.81
C GLU A 60 -30.02 -14.58 -12.20
N GLU A 61 -30.58 -15.29 -11.23
CA GLU A 61 -31.71 -16.19 -11.44
C GLU A 61 -32.93 -15.41 -11.95
N ARG A 62 -33.27 -14.28 -11.30
CA ARG A 62 -34.34 -13.38 -11.77
C ARG A 62 -34.07 -12.84 -13.18
N HIS A 63 -32.82 -12.49 -13.50
CA HIS A 63 -32.45 -12.00 -14.83
C HIS A 63 -32.54 -13.11 -15.89
N ARG A 64 -32.13 -14.34 -15.55
CA ARG A 64 -32.31 -15.53 -16.41
C ARG A 64 -33.79 -15.83 -16.62
N GLU A 65 -34.61 -15.77 -15.57
CA GLU A 65 -36.05 -15.95 -15.66
C GLU A 65 -36.71 -14.89 -16.52
N GLN A 66 -36.33 -13.60 -16.37
CA GLN A 66 -36.80 -12.53 -17.24
C GLN A 66 -36.39 -12.74 -18.70
N GLN A 67 -35.16 -13.15 -18.95
CA GLN A 67 -34.69 -13.47 -20.31
C GLN A 67 -35.45 -14.68 -20.91
N GLN A 68 -35.74 -15.71 -20.11
CA GLN A 68 -36.53 -16.86 -20.54
C GLN A 68 -38.00 -16.47 -20.77
N GLN A 69 -38.58 -15.61 -19.93
CA GLN A 69 -39.93 -15.09 -20.13
C GLN A 69 -40.01 -14.24 -21.40
N TYR A 70 -39.01 -13.38 -21.65
CA TYR A 70 -38.91 -12.58 -22.87
C TYR A 70 -38.73 -13.45 -24.12
N ALA A 71 -37.89 -14.49 -24.05
CA ALA A 71 -37.74 -15.45 -25.14
C ALA A 71 -39.05 -16.22 -25.41
N ARG A 72 -39.78 -16.60 -24.36
CA ARG A 72 -41.09 -17.28 -24.47
C ARG A 72 -42.18 -16.37 -25.02
N SER A 73 -42.21 -15.09 -24.66
CA SER A 73 -43.18 -14.13 -25.22
C SER A 73 -42.87 -13.78 -26.67
N SER A 74 -41.59 -13.60 -27.02
CA SER A 74 -41.11 -13.39 -28.40
C SER A 74 -41.36 -14.59 -29.34
N THR A 75 -41.37 -15.82 -28.81
CA THR A 75 -41.71 -17.02 -29.60
C THR A 75 -43.23 -17.17 -29.79
N ARG A 76 -44.04 -16.58 -28.92
CA ARG A 76 -45.52 -16.70 -28.93
C ARG A 76 -46.20 -15.60 -29.74
N GLU A 77 -45.61 -14.42 -29.80
CA GLU A 77 -45.95 -13.36 -30.73
C GLU A 77 -44.96 -13.43 -31.90
N GLY A 78 -45.32 -13.98 -33.06
CA GLY A 78 -44.42 -14.13 -34.21
C GLY A 78 -43.86 -12.81 -34.77
N ARG A 79 -42.93 -12.17 -34.06
CA ARG A 79 -42.21 -10.96 -34.45
C ARG A 79 -40.72 -11.25 -34.43
N ASN A 80 -40.09 -11.08 -35.60
CA ASN A 80 -38.64 -11.16 -35.76
C ASN A 80 -37.93 -10.18 -34.81
N PRO A 81 -36.73 -10.54 -34.30
CA PRO A 81 -35.99 -9.68 -33.40
C PRO A 81 -35.47 -8.45 -34.14
N ILE A 82 -35.99 -7.26 -33.79
CA ILE A 82 -35.37 -5.99 -34.17
C ILE A 82 -34.26 -5.72 -33.15
N SER A 83 -33.03 -5.66 -33.65
CA SER A 83 -31.83 -5.27 -32.90
C SER A 83 -32.02 -3.88 -32.26
N PRO A 84 -31.52 -3.60 -31.05
CA PRO A 84 -31.74 -2.32 -30.40
C PRO A 84 -30.87 -1.24 -31.06
N HIS A 85 -31.41 -0.56 -32.06
CA HIS A 85 -30.90 0.74 -32.48
C HIS A 85 -31.38 1.81 -31.50
N HIS A 86 -30.41 2.48 -30.90
CA HIS A 86 -30.53 3.82 -30.33
C HIS A 86 -31.46 4.70 -31.17
N ASP A 87 -32.51 5.26 -30.57
CA ASP A 87 -32.97 6.58 -30.99
C ASP A 87 -33.67 7.36 -29.87
N SER A 88 -33.01 8.44 -29.47
CA SER A 88 -33.55 9.79 -29.34
C SER A 88 -34.95 9.95 -28.75
N LEU A 89 -35.02 10.24 -27.45
CA LEU A 89 -36.17 10.92 -26.85
C LEU A 89 -35.94 12.41 -26.85
N ASP A 90 -36.49 13.05 -27.88
CA ASP A 90 -36.76 14.48 -27.92
C ASP A 90 -38.27 14.66 -27.74
N ARG A 91 -38.73 14.87 -26.49
CA ARG A 91 -40.02 15.52 -26.21
C ARG A 91 -40.11 15.95 -24.74
N VAL A 92 -39.67 17.19 -24.50
CA VAL A 92 -39.96 17.92 -23.26
C VAL A 92 -41.28 18.66 -23.45
N GLU A 93 -42.32 18.26 -22.72
CA GLU A 93 -43.47 19.12 -22.46
C GLU A 93 -43.12 20.10 -21.34
N ARG A 94 -43.26 21.39 -21.64
CA ARG A 94 -43.20 22.50 -20.67
C ARG A 94 -44.45 22.52 -19.79
N PRO A 95 -44.31 23.07 -18.57
CA PRO A 95 -45.24 24.09 -18.12
C PRO A 95 -44.56 25.42 -17.81
N GLU A 96 -45.39 26.43 -17.67
CA GLU A 96 -45.16 27.86 -17.91
C GLU A 96 -44.25 28.61 -16.91
N ARG A 97 -43.75 29.75 -17.40
CA ARG A 97 -42.96 30.75 -16.68
C ARG A 97 -43.83 31.57 -15.72
N ALA A 98 -43.31 31.83 -14.52
CA ALA A 98 -43.59 33.05 -13.76
C ALA A 98 -42.27 33.76 -13.42
N SER A 99 -42.09 34.92 -14.09
CA SER A 99 -41.41 36.17 -13.72
C SER A 99 -40.22 36.23 -12.74
N ALA A 100 -39.24 37.03 -13.20
CA ALA A 100 -37.95 37.37 -12.60
C ALA A 100 -38.03 38.23 -11.32
N GLN A 101 -36.97 38.12 -10.48
CA GLN A 101 -36.34 39.30 -9.89
C GLN A 101 -34.85 39.06 -9.60
N GLN A 102 -34.02 39.99 -10.10
CA GLN A 102 -32.58 40.06 -9.90
C GLN A 102 -32.25 40.55 -8.48
N GLY A 103 -31.18 40.02 -7.89
CA GLY A 103 -30.59 40.50 -6.66
C GLY A 103 -29.14 40.04 -6.54
N SER A 104 -28.23 40.97 -6.73
CA SER A 104 -26.77 40.90 -6.60
C SER A 104 -26.30 40.59 -5.17
N GLY A 105 -25.24 39.78 -5.02
CA GLY A 105 -24.48 39.69 -3.77
C GLY A 105 -23.44 38.55 -3.75
N GLU A 106 -22.17 38.90 -3.94
CA GLU A 106 -21.01 38.20 -3.34
C GLU A 106 -21.12 38.22 -1.79
N PRO A 107 -20.47 37.32 -0.99
CA PRO A 107 -19.00 37.08 -1.03
C PRO A 107 -18.44 35.70 -0.59
N GLY A 108 -17.17 35.49 -0.96
CA GLY A 108 -16.04 34.90 -0.22
C GLY A 108 -16.19 33.68 0.71
N GLY A 109 -15.32 32.67 0.52
CA GLY A 109 -14.95 31.73 1.60
C GLY A 109 -14.29 30.41 1.17
N GLY A 110 -12.97 30.32 1.34
CA GLY A 110 -12.24 29.11 1.77
C GLY A 110 -12.28 27.86 0.88
N GLU A 111 -11.26 27.68 0.04
CA GLU A 111 -10.91 26.38 -0.54
C GLU A 111 -10.36 25.43 0.55
N GLY A 112 -11.25 24.68 1.21
CA GLY A 112 -10.91 23.43 1.88
C GLY A 112 -10.68 22.31 0.85
N PRO A 113 -9.95 21.23 1.20
CA PRO A 113 -9.63 20.19 0.24
C PRO A 113 -10.95 19.49 -0.14
N ARG A 114 -11.34 19.62 -1.41
CA ARG A 114 -12.43 18.87 -2.03
C ARG A 114 -12.19 17.39 -1.75
N SER A 115 -12.91 16.86 -0.75
CA SER A 115 -13.00 15.42 -0.53
C SER A 115 -13.65 14.85 -1.78
N ALA A 116 -12.83 14.24 -2.64
CA ALA A 116 -13.31 13.53 -3.80
C ALA A 116 -14.10 12.32 -3.30
N ASN A 117 -15.39 12.53 -3.05
CA ASN A 117 -16.34 11.46 -2.79
C ASN A 117 -16.52 10.71 -4.11
N ARG A 118 -15.58 9.80 -4.40
CA ARG A 118 -15.67 8.90 -5.54
C ARG A 118 -16.39 7.66 -5.03
N ASN A 119 -17.70 7.61 -5.27
CA ASN A 119 -18.48 6.40 -5.06
C ASN A 119 -17.81 5.28 -5.85
N LEU A 120 -17.22 4.33 -5.13
CA LEU A 120 -16.72 3.09 -5.71
C LEU A 120 -17.91 2.37 -6.38
N PRO A 121 -17.74 1.67 -7.51
CA PRO A 121 -18.82 0.88 -8.07
C PRO A 121 -19.40 -0.05 -6.98
N SER A 122 -20.73 -0.13 -6.89
CA SER A 122 -21.44 -0.97 -5.92
C SER A 122 -20.92 -2.41 -5.92
N GLY A 123 -20.64 -2.96 -7.12
CA GLY A 123 -20.06 -4.28 -7.32
C GLY A 123 -18.68 -4.50 -6.66
N LEU A 124 -17.84 -3.46 -6.59
CA LEU A 124 -16.53 -3.57 -5.92
C LEU A 124 -16.67 -3.48 -4.40
N THR A 125 -17.71 -2.79 -3.91
CA THR A 125 -18.01 -2.70 -2.48
C THR A 125 -18.64 -4.00 -1.97
N SER A 126 -19.46 -4.68 -2.78
CA SER A 126 -19.99 -6.02 -2.46
C SER A 126 -18.91 -7.10 -2.44
N LEU A 127 -17.79 -6.91 -3.16
CA LEU A 127 -16.64 -7.82 -3.13
C LEU A 127 -15.83 -7.74 -1.86
N LEU A 128 -15.73 -6.56 -1.26
CA LEU A 128 -14.79 -6.29 -0.17
C LEU A 128 -14.83 -7.37 0.93
N PRO A 129 -16.00 -7.82 1.43
CA PRO A 129 -16.06 -8.89 2.41
C PRO A 129 -15.39 -10.19 1.96
N VAL A 130 -15.58 -10.61 0.71
CA VAL A 130 -14.96 -11.83 0.16
C VAL A 130 -13.44 -11.66 0.02
N ILE A 131 -12.98 -10.47 -0.39
CA ILE A 131 -11.54 -10.13 -0.47
C ILE A 131 -10.89 -10.22 0.90
N GLU A 132 -11.52 -9.64 1.92
CA GLU A 132 -11.04 -9.65 3.29
C GLU A 132 -10.87 -11.08 3.79
N LEU A 133 -11.88 -11.93 3.59
CA LEU A 133 -11.86 -13.33 4.03
C LEU A 133 -10.80 -14.15 3.30
N TYR A 134 -10.69 -14.01 1.98
CA TYR A 134 -9.65 -14.69 1.21
C TYR A 134 -8.25 -14.41 1.78
N LEU A 135 -7.92 -13.13 1.98
CA LEU A 135 -6.59 -12.73 2.44
C LEU A 135 -6.32 -13.16 3.88
N ILE A 136 -7.31 -13.04 4.76
CA ILE A 136 -7.23 -13.50 6.14
C ILE A 136 -7.04 -15.02 6.20
N ALA A 137 -7.82 -15.78 5.43
CA ALA A 137 -7.76 -17.23 5.39
C ALA A 137 -6.37 -17.74 4.95
N LYS A 138 -5.76 -17.07 3.96
CA LYS A 138 -4.45 -17.46 3.43
C LYS A 138 -3.27 -17.02 4.28
N LEU A 139 -3.37 -15.91 5.02
CA LEU A 139 -2.27 -15.42 5.85
C LEU A 139 -2.79 -14.83 7.17
N PRO A 140 -3.28 -15.69 8.09
CA PRO A 140 -4.04 -15.25 9.25
C PRO A 140 -3.18 -14.53 10.29
N THR A 141 -1.99 -15.05 10.59
CA THR A 141 -1.18 -14.55 11.71
C THR A 141 -0.10 -13.57 11.28
N LYS A 142 0.30 -12.66 12.18
CA LYS A 142 1.49 -11.82 12.00
C LYS A 142 2.75 -12.64 11.79
N SER A 143 2.86 -13.77 12.50
CA SER A 143 4.02 -14.66 12.42
C SER A 143 4.19 -15.19 11.01
N ASP A 144 3.11 -15.67 10.41
CA ASP A 144 3.08 -16.19 9.05
C ASP A 144 3.43 -15.12 8.02
N ARG A 145 2.82 -13.92 8.16
CA ARG A 145 3.16 -12.74 7.35
C ARG A 145 4.65 -12.38 7.42
N LEU A 146 5.25 -12.41 8.61
CA LEU A 146 6.68 -12.12 8.80
C LEU A 146 7.58 -13.21 8.20
N LYS A 147 7.22 -14.50 8.35
CA LYS A 147 7.93 -15.62 7.71
C LYS A 147 7.93 -15.48 6.19
N VAL A 148 6.78 -15.14 5.60
CA VAL A 148 6.64 -14.88 4.16
C VAL A 148 7.54 -13.72 3.71
N ALA A 149 7.54 -12.60 4.43
CA ALA A 149 8.41 -11.46 4.09
C ALA A 149 9.91 -11.78 4.21
N SER A 150 10.30 -12.63 5.17
CA SER A 150 11.68 -13.10 5.30
C SER A 150 12.07 -14.03 4.16
N ALA A 151 11.22 -14.99 3.79
CA ALA A 151 11.45 -15.89 2.65
C ALA A 151 11.60 -15.11 1.33
N ARG A 152 10.73 -14.10 1.10
CA ARG A 152 10.81 -13.25 -0.10
C ARG A 152 12.08 -12.42 -0.15
N ARG A 153 12.59 -11.91 0.98
CA ARG A 153 13.88 -11.20 1.04
C ARG A 153 15.06 -12.11 0.67
N GLY A 154 15.04 -13.37 1.10
CA GLY A 154 16.05 -14.37 0.70
C GLY A 154 16.08 -14.60 -0.82
N MET A 155 14.91 -14.67 -1.46
CA MET A 155 14.82 -14.85 -2.93
C MET A 155 15.28 -13.62 -3.72
N VAL A 156 14.98 -12.40 -3.25
CA VAL A 156 15.46 -11.17 -3.90
C VAL A 156 16.98 -11.08 -3.86
N ASN A 157 17.60 -11.51 -2.75
CA ASN A 157 19.05 -11.55 -2.63
C ASN A 157 19.69 -12.64 -3.52
N ALA A 158 18.99 -13.75 -3.78
CA ALA A 158 19.47 -14.83 -4.65
C ALA A 158 19.34 -14.51 -6.15
N ASN A 159 18.27 -13.81 -6.57
CA ASN A 159 17.99 -13.52 -7.98
C ASN A 159 18.46 -12.14 -8.47
N GLY A 160 19.16 -11.37 -7.62
CA GLY A 160 19.91 -10.18 -8.03
C GLY A 160 19.11 -8.89 -8.14
N THR A 161 19.23 -8.04 -7.11
CA THR A 161 19.30 -6.59 -7.30
C THR A 161 20.69 -6.14 -6.85
N THR A 162 21.44 -5.60 -7.80
CA THR A 162 22.79 -5.04 -7.73
C THR A 162 23.15 -4.38 -6.39
N SER A 163 24.05 -5.01 -5.64
CA SER A 163 25.06 -4.25 -4.88
C SER A 163 26.09 -3.73 -5.89
N PRO A 164 26.51 -2.45 -5.87
CA PRO A 164 27.64 -2.01 -6.66
C PRO A 164 28.89 -2.71 -6.12
N ARG A 165 29.26 -3.80 -6.79
CA ARG A 165 30.47 -4.57 -6.51
C ARG A 165 31.67 -3.67 -6.78
N ALA A 166 32.31 -3.19 -5.71
CA ALA A 166 33.67 -2.66 -5.77
C ALA A 166 34.58 -3.76 -6.35
N GLY A 167 35.43 -3.36 -7.29
CA GLY A 167 36.29 -4.24 -8.06
C GLY A 167 37.26 -5.04 -7.19
N GLY A 168 37.47 -6.29 -7.58
CA GLY A 168 38.46 -7.20 -7.01
C GLY A 168 38.54 -8.45 -7.89
N LEU A 169 39.59 -8.51 -8.70
CA LEU A 169 39.94 -9.56 -9.64
C LEU A 169 40.35 -10.84 -8.91
N LEU A 170 39.66 -11.97 -9.16
CA LEU A 170 40.23 -13.33 -9.14
C LEU A 170 39.38 -14.25 -10.05
N PRO A 171 39.98 -15.21 -10.77
CA PRO A 171 39.29 -15.98 -11.81
C PRO A 171 38.43 -17.09 -11.23
N ARG A 172 37.25 -17.31 -11.83
CA ARG A 172 36.36 -18.44 -11.52
C ARG A 172 36.84 -19.68 -12.29
N THR A 173 37.01 -20.80 -11.60
CA THR A 173 37.04 -22.13 -12.23
C THR A 173 35.61 -22.68 -12.32
N PRO A 174 35.27 -23.47 -13.36
CA PRO A 174 33.98 -24.14 -13.43
C PRO A 174 34.08 -25.52 -12.78
N SER A 175 33.19 -25.84 -11.85
CA SER A 175 32.93 -27.25 -11.48
C SER A 175 31.45 -27.44 -11.23
N ALA A 176 30.97 -28.56 -11.77
CA ALA A 176 29.59 -28.99 -11.84
C ALA A 176 29.02 -29.43 -10.48
N SER A 177 27.70 -29.26 -10.31
CA SER A 177 26.82 -30.29 -9.74
C SER A 177 25.36 -29.83 -9.75
N SER A 178 24.65 -30.19 -10.82
CA SER A 178 23.19 -30.18 -10.96
C SER A 178 22.52 -31.26 -10.09
N LYS A 179 22.97 -31.44 -8.85
CA LYS A 179 22.44 -32.40 -7.86
C LYS A 179 22.07 -31.76 -6.52
N ALA A 180 22.45 -30.50 -6.27
CA ALA A 180 22.14 -29.81 -5.02
C ALA A 180 20.69 -29.28 -4.95
N GLU A 181 20.03 -29.05 -6.10
CA GLU A 181 18.64 -28.54 -6.13
C GLU A 181 17.59 -29.63 -5.88
N ALA A 182 17.95 -30.91 -5.98
CA ALA A 182 17.00 -32.01 -5.76
C ALA A 182 16.91 -32.45 -4.29
N ASP A 183 17.96 -32.26 -3.49
CA ASP A 183 17.99 -32.70 -2.07
C ASP A 183 17.46 -31.64 -1.09
N GLU A 184 17.43 -30.34 -1.42
CA GLU A 184 16.91 -29.31 -0.52
C GLU A 184 15.37 -29.31 -0.44
N GLN A 185 14.70 -29.86 -1.46
CA GLN A 185 13.24 -30.04 -1.47
C GLN A 185 12.76 -31.19 -0.56
N ALA A 186 13.63 -32.12 -0.16
CA ALA A 186 13.26 -33.32 0.61
C ALA A 186 13.16 -33.09 2.14
N ALA A 187 13.63 -31.94 2.65
CA ALA A 187 13.63 -31.60 4.07
C ALA A 187 12.81 -30.34 4.42
N ALA A 188 11.95 -29.88 3.52
CA ALA A 188 11.14 -28.69 3.78
C ALA A 188 9.96 -29.01 4.71
N ASP A 189 9.92 -28.37 5.88
CA ASP A 189 8.78 -28.42 6.83
C ASP A 189 7.46 -28.28 6.04
N PRO A 190 6.55 -29.27 6.09
CA PRO A 190 5.31 -29.26 5.30
C PRO A 190 4.46 -28.02 5.58
N LYS A 191 4.51 -27.48 6.81
CA LYS A 191 3.81 -26.24 7.16
C LYS A 191 4.40 -25.02 6.46
N LYS A 192 5.73 -24.99 6.30
CA LYS A 192 6.44 -23.91 5.59
C LYS A 192 6.14 -23.96 4.09
N VAL A 193 6.10 -25.15 3.49
CA VAL A 193 5.74 -25.34 2.07
C VAL A 193 4.33 -24.84 1.81
N GLU A 194 3.38 -25.24 2.63
CA GLU A 194 1.98 -24.81 2.52
C GLU A 194 1.84 -23.29 2.70
N LEU A 195 2.52 -22.69 3.68
CA LEU A 195 2.51 -21.25 3.90
C LEU A 195 3.05 -20.47 2.67
N LEU A 196 4.12 -20.96 2.04
CA LEU A 196 4.66 -20.33 0.84
C LEU A 196 3.73 -20.49 -0.37
N ARG A 197 3.04 -21.63 -0.49
CA ARG A 197 2.01 -21.85 -1.50
C ARG A 197 0.85 -20.85 -1.33
N GLN A 198 0.35 -20.68 -0.11
CA GLN A 198 -0.69 -19.71 0.22
C GLN A 198 -0.24 -18.27 -0.10
N ALA A 199 0.99 -17.91 0.28
CA ALA A 199 1.55 -16.58 -0.03
C ALA A 199 1.69 -16.32 -1.54
N ARG A 200 2.06 -17.34 -2.33
CA ARG A 200 2.09 -17.24 -3.80
C ARG A 200 0.69 -17.01 -4.37
N GLY A 201 -0.31 -17.75 -3.90
CA GLY A 201 -1.71 -17.55 -4.30
C GLY A 201 -2.17 -16.11 -4.03
N VAL A 202 -1.89 -15.59 -2.83
CA VAL A 202 -2.17 -14.18 -2.49
C VAL A 202 -1.44 -13.22 -3.43
N ALA A 203 -0.18 -13.47 -3.77
CA ALA A 203 0.58 -12.61 -4.66
C ALA A 203 0.01 -12.56 -6.08
N THR A 204 -0.23 -13.73 -6.68
CA THR A 204 -0.83 -13.86 -8.01
C THR A 204 -2.18 -13.15 -8.07
N PHE A 205 -3.04 -13.40 -7.08
CA PHE A 205 -4.34 -12.74 -6.97
C PHE A 205 -4.21 -11.21 -6.86
N CYS A 206 -3.30 -10.70 -6.02
CA CYS A 206 -3.11 -9.25 -5.88
C CYS A 206 -2.59 -8.59 -7.16
N GLU A 207 -1.76 -9.31 -7.92
CA GLU A 207 -1.24 -8.85 -9.20
C GLU A 207 -2.34 -8.81 -10.28
N SER A 208 -3.18 -9.85 -10.38
CA SER A 208 -4.34 -9.91 -11.28
C SER A 208 -5.36 -8.81 -10.98
N HIS A 209 -5.61 -8.52 -9.70
CA HIS A 209 -6.64 -7.57 -9.26
C HIS A 209 -6.07 -6.24 -8.74
N ARG A 210 -4.89 -5.84 -9.22
CA ARG A 210 -4.18 -4.64 -8.74
C ARG A 210 -5.05 -3.38 -8.76
N ARG A 211 -5.75 -3.10 -9.86
CA ARG A 211 -6.56 -1.87 -10.02
C ARG A 211 -7.70 -1.78 -8.99
N PRO A 212 -8.62 -2.75 -8.90
CA PRO A 212 -9.71 -2.71 -7.92
C PRO A 212 -9.20 -2.70 -6.47
N LEU A 213 -8.15 -3.47 -6.14
CA LEU A 213 -7.57 -3.48 -4.80
C LEU A 213 -7.01 -2.11 -4.39
N ASN A 214 -6.29 -1.44 -5.28
CA ASN A 214 -5.76 -0.11 -4.98
C ASN A 214 -6.86 0.96 -4.90
N ALA A 215 -7.95 0.82 -5.67
CA ALA A 215 -9.11 1.70 -5.57
C ALA A 215 -9.83 1.54 -4.21
N LEU A 216 -10.03 0.29 -3.76
CA LEU A 216 -10.57 -0.03 -2.43
C LEU A 216 -9.72 0.56 -1.30
N ILE A 217 -8.40 0.36 -1.35
CA ILE A 217 -7.47 0.86 -0.32
C ILE A 217 -7.44 2.39 -0.32
N LYS A 218 -7.48 3.03 -1.50
CA LYS A 218 -7.50 4.48 -1.61
C LYS A 218 -8.77 5.07 -1.00
N ASN A 219 -9.92 4.40 -1.19
CA ASN A 219 -11.20 4.80 -0.61
C ASN A 219 -11.26 4.55 0.90
N GLN A 220 -10.76 3.39 1.35
CA GLN A 220 -10.73 3.02 2.77
C GLN A 220 -9.32 2.58 3.21
N PRO A 221 -8.43 3.54 3.54
CA PRO A 221 -7.02 3.25 3.85
C PRO A 221 -6.79 2.36 5.08
N SER A 222 -7.78 2.34 5.98
CA SER A 222 -7.72 1.49 7.17
C SER A 222 -7.73 0.00 6.83
N LEU A 223 -8.22 -0.41 5.66
CA LEU A 223 -8.24 -1.80 5.20
C LEU A 223 -6.85 -2.45 5.19
N LEU A 224 -5.83 -1.71 4.74
CA LEU A 224 -4.46 -2.20 4.64
C LEU A 224 -3.78 -2.38 6.01
N LEU A 225 -4.36 -1.78 7.07
CA LEU A 225 -3.95 -1.99 8.47
C LEU A 225 -4.63 -3.21 9.10
N ARG A 226 -5.70 -3.74 8.49
CA ARG A 226 -6.52 -4.86 8.99
C ARG A 226 -6.53 -6.03 7.99
N ALA A 227 -7.69 -6.45 7.51
CA ALA A 227 -7.92 -7.57 6.62
C ALA A 227 -7.07 -7.60 5.33
N LEU A 228 -6.71 -6.44 4.75
CA LEU A 228 -5.86 -6.41 3.55
C LEU A 228 -4.35 -6.36 3.90
N ASN A 229 -3.98 -6.42 5.18
CA ASN A 229 -2.58 -6.42 5.60
C ASN A 229 -1.70 -7.54 5.00
N PRO A 230 -2.21 -8.77 4.72
CA PRO A 230 -1.47 -9.79 3.99
C PRO A 230 -0.79 -9.32 2.70
N ILE A 231 -1.41 -8.39 1.97
CA ILE A 231 -0.88 -7.83 0.71
C ILE A 231 0.49 -7.17 0.94
N VAL A 232 0.69 -6.50 2.08
CA VAL A 232 1.96 -5.81 2.41
C VAL A 232 3.14 -6.78 2.47
N TYR A 233 2.90 -8.04 2.86
CA TYR A 233 3.94 -9.04 3.07
C TYR A 233 4.10 -9.97 1.86
N ALA A 234 2.98 -10.41 1.28
CA ALA A 234 2.98 -11.33 0.13
C ALA A 234 3.20 -10.60 -1.20
N ALA A 235 2.60 -9.42 -1.38
CA ALA A 235 2.48 -8.74 -2.67
C ALA A 235 2.69 -7.21 -2.62
N PRO A 236 3.74 -6.67 -1.97
CA PRO A 236 3.96 -5.23 -1.85
C PRO A 236 4.13 -4.50 -3.20
N GLN A 237 4.51 -5.22 -4.25
CA GLN A 237 4.61 -4.67 -5.61
C GLN A 237 3.24 -4.39 -6.21
N ALA A 238 2.21 -5.15 -5.81
CA ALA A 238 0.83 -4.94 -6.22
C ALA A 238 0.21 -3.67 -5.60
N LEU A 239 0.86 -3.00 -4.64
CA LEU A 239 0.39 -1.74 -4.06
C LEU A 239 0.95 -0.51 -4.80
N ASP A 240 0.08 0.46 -5.08
CA ASP A 240 0.42 1.79 -5.57
C ASP A 240 1.23 2.57 -4.54
N PHE A 241 2.05 3.51 -5.02
CA PHE A 241 2.91 4.33 -4.17
C PHE A 241 2.12 5.11 -3.10
N ASP A 242 0.99 5.73 -3.47
CA ASP A 242 0.17 6.51 -2.54
C ASP A 242 -0.39 5.64 -1.40
N ASN A 243 -0.87 4.43 -1.72
CA ASN A 243 -1.37 3.47 -0.75
C ASN A 243 -0.26 3.00 0.21
N LYS A 244 0.94 2.72 -0.33
CA LYS A 244 2.13 2.41 0.49
C LYS A 244 2.51 3.57 1.40
N ARG A 245 2.53 4.80 0.87
CA ARG A 245 2.85 6.02 1.63
C ARG A 245 1.86 6.22 2.78
N GLN A 246 0.56 6.06 2.52
CA GLN A 246 -0.47 6.25 3.53
C GLN A 246 -0.45 5.17 4.61
N PHE A 247 -0.22 3.91 4.21
CA PHE A 247 -0.01 2.81 5.14
C PHE A 247 1.19 3.08 6.06
N PHE A 248 2.34 3.44 5.47
CA PHE A 248 3.56 3.75 6.22
C PHE A 248 3.34 4.88 7.23
N ARG A 249 2.72 6.00 6.80
CA ARG A 249 2.40 7.12 7.71
C ARG A 249 1.43 6.71 8.82
N SER A 250 0.44 5.87 8.52
CA SER A 250 -0.49 5.36 9.53
C SER A 250 0.21 4.48 10.56
N LYS A 251 1.13 3.60 10.13
CA LYS A 251 1.95 2.78 11.04
C LYS A 251 2.90 3.61 11.90
N LEU A 252 3.54 4.65 11.34
CA LEU A 252 4.33 5.59 12.13
C LEU A 252 3.49 6.30 13.20
N LYS A 253 2.27 6.73 12.86
CA LYS A 253 1.34 7.35 13.84
C LYS A 253 0.92 6.36 14.92
N GLU A 254 0.62 5.11 14.57
CA GLU A 254 0.27 4.05 15.52
C GLU A 254 1.43 3.80 16.51
N GLN A 255 2.67 3.73 16.00
CA GLN A 255 3.87 3.59 16.82
C GLN A 255 4.10 4.80 17.71
N SER A 256 3.95 6.01 17.18
CA SER A 256 4.06 7.25 17.96
C SER A 256 3.03 7.32 19.09
N ARG A 257 1.78 6.90 18.86
CA ARG A 257 0.75 6.80 19.91
C ARG A 257 1.09 5.77 20.98
N LYS A 258 1.57 4.58 20.58
CA LYS A 258 2.02 3.54 21.52
C LYS A 258 3.16 4.04 22.41
N ASN A 259 4.04 4.84 21.81
CA ASN A 259 5.19 5.45 22.49
C ASN A 259 4.88 6.86 23.02
N ALA A 260 3.61 7.27 23.12
CA ALA A 260 3.26 8.64 23.54
C ALA A 260 3.77 8.95 24.96
N HIS A 261 3.72 7.96 25.86
CA HIS A 261 4.28 8.05 27.21
C HIS A 261 5.83 8.16 27.22
N MET A 262 6.47 7.85 26.10
CA MET A 262 7.92 7.97 25.89
C MET A 262 8.28 9.21 25.06
N SER A 263 7.29 10.05 24.69
CA SER A 263 7.54 11.29 23.96
C SER A 263 8.26 12.26 24.88
N GLY A 264 9.53 12.51 24.59
CA GLY A 264 10.35 13.46 25.34
C GLY A 264 10.13 14.91 24.88
N PRO A 265 10.86 15.86 25.48
CA PRO A 265 10.84 17.25 25.03
C PRO A 265 11.36 17.37 23.58
N PRO A 266 10.95 18.42 22.85
CA PRO A 266 11.49 18.70 21.52
C PRO A 266 13.02 18.82 21.52
N ILE A 267 13.67 18.33 20.46
CA ILE A 267 15.10 18.54 20.23
C ILE A 267 15.27 19.95 19.67
N ARG A 268 15.91 20.84 20.42
CA ARG A 268 16.27 22.18 19.96
C ARG A 268 17.67 22.16 19.38
N LEU A 269 17.78 22.46 18.09
CA LEU A 269 19.04 22.59 17.38
C LEU A 269 19.40 24.04 17.21
N HIS A 270 20.57 24.43 17.73
CA HIS A 270 21.15 25.75 17.51
C HIS A 270 22.28 25.58 16.50
N VAL A 271 22.07 26.03 15.27
CA VAL A 271 22.97 25.74 14.15
C VAL A 271 23.40 27.03 13.47
N ARG A 272 24.67 27.15 13.11
CA ARG A 272 25.14 28.23 12.24
C ARG A 272 24.85 27.82 10.80
N ARG A 273 24.31 28.75 10.01
CA ARG A 273 23.91 28.49 8.61
C ARG A 273 25.03 27.95 7.73
N HIS A 274 26.27 28.36 7.97
CA HIS A 274 27.46 27.91 7.23
C HIS A 274 28.07 26.62 7.78
N GLU A 275 27.68 26.14 8.97
CA GLU A 275 28.19 24.94 9.63
C GLU A 275 27.07 23.93 9.95
N VAL A 276 25.98 23.94 9.15
CA VAL A 276 24.77 23.14 9.45
C VAL A 276 25.09 21.67 9.66
N PHE A 277 25.96 21.08 8.84
CA PHE A 277 26.31 19.67 8.97
C PHE A 277 27.02 19.36 10.29
N VAL A 278 28.10 20.09 10.59
CA VAL A 278 28.95 19.87 11.77
C VAL A 278 28.18 20.18 13.05
N ASP A 279 27.48 21.31 13.11
CA ASP A 279 26.68 21.70 14.28
C ASP A 279 25.55 20.70 14.56
N SER A 280 24.91 20.18 13.50
CA SER A 280 23.86 19.16 13.63
C SER A 280 24.43 17.81 14.07
N TYR A 281 25.57 17.39 13.50
CA TYR A 281 26.25 16.17 13.88
C TYR A 281 26.56 16.17 15.38
N HIS A 282 27.22 17.22 15.89
CA HIS A 282 27.58 17.28 17.31
C HIS A 282 26.37 17.25 18.24
N GLN A 283 25.23 17.83 17.85
CA GLN A 283 24.02 17.88 18.67
C GLN A 283 23.17 16.59 18.61
N LEU A 284 23.28 15.82 17.53
CA LEU A 284 22.42 14.66 17.27
C LEU A 284 23.13 13.29 17.42
N GLN A 285 24.44 13.20 17.22
CA GLN A 285 25.17 11.92 17.13
C GLN A 285 25.02 10.99 18.34
N HIS A 286 24.85 11.54 19.55
CA HIS A 286 24.74 10.77 20.79
C HIS A 286 23.30 10.62 21.30
N ARG A 287 22.31 11.10 20.55
CA ARG A 287 20.89 10.97 20.91
C ARG A 287 20.43 9.53 20.77
N LYS A 288 19.57 9.11 21.70
CA LYS A 288 18.95 7.78 21.65
C LYS A 288 17.91 7.74 20.54
N LYS A 289 17.66 6.53 19.99
CA LYS A 289 16.63 6.32 18.95
C LYS A 289 15.25 6.84 19.35
N SER A 290 14.89 6.76 20.64
CA SER A 290 13.63 7.28 21.17
C SER A 290 13.56 8.81 21.13
N GLU A 291 14.67 9.50 21.41
CA GLU A 291 14.74 10.96 21.38
C GLU A 291 14.67 11.50 19.95
N MET A 292 15.29 10.80 18.99
CA MET A 292 15.25 11.17 17.57
C MET A 292 13.84 11.14 16.96
N MET A 293 12.86 10.55 17.65
CA MET A 293 11.45 10.57 17.26
C MET A 293 10.70 11.82 17.77
N ASN A 294 11.31 12.62 18.65
CA ASN A 294 10.73 13.85 19.16
C ASN A 294 10.72 14.94 18.09
N LYS A 295 9.87 15.94 18.27
CA LYS A 295 9.82 17.12 17.39
C LYS A 295 11.19 17.81 17.39
N ILE A 296 11.77 18.05 16.21
CA ILE A 296 12.95 18.90 16.05
C ILE A 296 12.47 20.34 15.90
N ILE A 297 13.14 21.26 16.60
CA ILE A 297 12.98 22.71 16.50
C ILE A 297 14.34 23.27 16.12
N VAL A 298 14.40 24.04 15.04
CA VAL A 298 15.66 24.64 14.57
C VAL A 298 15.69 26.13 14.88
N GLN A 299 16.84 26.60 15.35
CA GLN A 299 17.18 28.00 15.48
C GLN A 299 18.53 28.26 14.81
N PHE A 300 18.54 29.15 13.82
CA PHE A 300 19.79 29.62 13.24
C PHE A 300 20.43 30.67 14.14
N VAL A 301 21.70 30.47 14.49
CA VAL A 301 22.43 31.34 15.42
C VAL A 301 22.57 32.74 14.81
N GLY A 302 22.14 33.77 15.54
CA GLY A 302 22.20 35.16 15.09
C GLY A 302 21.10 35.57 14.10
N GLU A 303 20.11 34.71 13.87
CA GLU A 303 18.99 35.00 12.97
C GLU A 303 17.67 35.08 13.74
N GLU A 304 16.79 36.01 13.34
CA GLU A 304 15.44 36.11 13.88
C GLU A 304 14.52 35.08 13.20
N GLY A 305 13.82 34.28 13.99
CA GLY A 305 12.84 33.34 13.45
C GLY A 305 12.28 32.40 14.50
N VAL A 306 10.95 32.24 14.49
CA VAL A 306 10.25 31.22 15.28
C VAL A 306 9.92 30.06 14.37
N ASP A 307 10.33 28.85 14.76
CA ASP A 307 10.08 27.66 13.96
C ASP A 307 8.60 27.23 13.99
N ALA A 308 7.83 27.76 13.04
CA ALA A 308 6.51 27.25 12.65
C ALA A 308 6.60 26.15 11.56
N GLY A 309 7.77 25.51 11.40
CA GLY A 309 8.05 24.47 10.39
C GLY A 309 8.75 24.99 9.13
N GLY A 310 8.98 26.30 9.01
CA GLY A 310 9.80 26.89 7.94
C GLY A 310 11.29 26.57 8.12
N LEU A 311 11.81 26.83 9.33
CA LEU A 311 13.24 26.68 9.64
C LEU A 311 13.67 25.21 9.59
N VAL A 312 12.84 24.28 10.06
CA VAL A 312 13.13 22.83 9.93
C VAL A 312 13.20 22.39 8.46
N ARG A 313 12.31 22.89 7.58
CA ARG A 313 12.34 22.56 6.15
C ARG A 313 13.62 23.08 5.49
N GLU A 314 14.00 24.32 5.82
CA GLU A 314 15.23 24.92 5.34
C GLU A 314 16.47 24.17 5.83
N TRP A 315 16.53 23.86 7.13
CA TRP A 315 17.61 23.09 7.72
C TRP A 315 17.81 21.74 7.05
N PHE A 316 16.74 20.96 6.83
CA PHE A 316 16.83 19.71 6.06
C PHE A 316 17.35 19.94 4.63
N GLY A 317 16.94 21.05 3.99
CA GLY A 317 17.42 21.41 2.65
C GLY A 317 18.90 21.76 2.60
N ILE A 318 19.43 22.46 3.60
CA ILE A 318 20.87 22.75 3.72
C ILE A 318 21.63 21.47 4.06
N LEU A 319 21.18 20.73 5.08
CA LEU A 319 21.81 19.49 5.54
C LEU A 319 21.90 18.46 4.40
N ALA A 320 20.83 18.28 3.61
CA ALA A 320 20.83 17.36 2.48
C ALA A 320 21.89 17.72 1.42
N ARG A 321 22.18 19.00 1.22
CA ARG A 321 23.27 19.44 0.32
C ARG A 321 24.64 19.19 0.96
N GLU A 322 24.80 19.50 2.23
CA GLU A 322 26.08 19.31 2.93
C GLU A 322 26.46 17.84 3.10
N ILE A 323 25.50 16.92 3.26
CA ILE A 323 25.76 15.47 3.29
C ILE A 323 26.52 15.01 2.03
N PHE A 324 26.21 15.59 0.87
CA PHE A 324 26.86 15.28 -0.41
C PHE A 324 27.99 16.24 -0.79
N ASN A 325 28.44 17.09 0.14
CA ASN A 325 29.56 18.00 -0.08
C ASN A 325 30.86 17.19 -0.25
N PRO A 326 31.58 17.33 -1.39
CA PRO A 326 32.83 16.60 -1.63
C PRO A 326 33.90 16.80 -0.56
N ASN A 327 33.87 17.93 0.16
CA ASN A 327 34.84 18.25 1.21
C ASN A 327 34.76 17.30 2.41
N TYR A 328 33.62 16.65 2.67
CA TYR A 328 33.52 15.62 3.72
C TYR A 328 33.99 14.24 3.25
N ALA A 329 34.23 14.06 1.95
CA ALA A 329 34.66 12.82 1.32
C ALA A 329 33.75 11.60 1.61
N LEU A 330 32.46 11.82 1.93
CA LEU A 330 31.53 10.75 2.30
C LEU A 330 30.91 10.05 1.09
N PHE A 331 30.49 10.83 0.10
CA PHE A 331 29.78 10.32 -1.08
C PHE A 331 30.40 10.85 -2.38
N LEU A 332 30.25 10.09 -3.45
CA LEU A 332 30.68 10.45 -4.80
C LEU A 332 29.50 10.33 -5.77
N PRO A 333 29.42 11.18 -6.81
CA PRO A 333 28.46 10.99 -7.89
C PRO A 333 28.64 9.60 -8.53
N ALA A 334 27.53 8.91 -8.79
CA ALA A 334 27.57 7.66 -9.53
C ALA A 334 27.94 7.95 -10.99
N ASN A 335 28.88 7.18 -11.54
CA ASN A 335 29.40 7.35 -12.90
C ASN A 335 28.27 7.61 -13.92
N GLY A 336 28.26 8.82 -14.49
CA GLY A 336 27.32 9.23 -15.54
C GLY A 336 25.95 9.74 -15.09
N ARG A 337 25.68 9.88 -13.79
CA ARG A 337 24.39 10.39 -13.28
C ARG A 337 24.58 11.48 -12.21
N PRO A 338 24.42 12.77 -12.55
CA PRO A 338 24.72 13.89 -11.66
C PRO A 338 23.81 14.00 -10.43
N SER A 339 22.68 13.28 -10.40
CA SER A 339 21.69 13.30 -9.32
C SER A 339 21.69 12.05 -8.45
N THR A 340 22.63 11.13 -8.65
CA THR A 340 22.74 9.89 -7.84
C THR A 340 24.12 9.79 -7.23
N PHE A 341 24.19 9.41 -5.96
CA PHE A 341 25.42 9.34 -5.19
C PHE A 341 25.64 7.93 -4.63
N LEU A 342 26.91 7.53 -4.51
CA LEU A 342 27.37 6.30 -3.89
C LEU A 342 28.30 6.64 -2.73
N ILE A 343 28.44 5.71 -1.77
CA ILE A 343 29.44 5.81 -0.71
C ILE A 343 30.83 5.92 -1.35
N ASN A 344 31.63 6.88 -0.89
CA ASN A 344 33.01 7.02 -1.32
C ASN A 344 33.87 5.87 -0.74
N PRO A 345 34.46 4.98 -1.58
CA PRO A 345 35.34 3.92 -1.10
C PRO A 345 36.60 4.46 -0.40
N ALA A 346 37.02 5.68 -0.73
CA ALA A 346 38.16 6.38 -0.13
C ALA A 346 37.74 7.30 1.04
N SER A 347 36.55 7.13 1.61
CA SER A 347 36.05 7.96 2.72
C SER A 347 36.92 7.90 3.98
N SER A 348 37.74 6.86 4.14
CA SER A 348 38.69 6.72 5.26
C SER A 348 39.75 7.81 5.32
N VAL A 349 39.88 8.65 4.29
CA VAL A 349 40.66 9.90 4.36
C VAL A 349 40.15 10.84 5.46
N ASN A 350 38.85 10.77 5.76
CA ASN A 350 38.26 11.42 6.93
C ASN A 350 38.20 10.41 8.10
N PRO A 351 38.91 10.65 9.22
CA PRO A 351 38.93 9.74 10.35
C PRO A 351 37.54 9.51 10.98
N ASP A 352 36.63 10.49 10.87
CA ASP A 352 35.28 10.43 11.43
C ASP A 352 34.23 9.87 10.43
N HIS A 353 34.65 9.34 9.27
CA HIS A 353 33.71 8.95 8.22
C HIS A 353 32.64 7.95 8.67
N LEU A 354 32.97 6.99 9.56
CA LEU A 354 32.00 6.00 10.05
C LEU A 354 30.91 6.61 10.94
N SER A 355 31.27 7.58 11.79
CA SER A 355 30.29 8.27 12.63
C SER A 355 29.44 9.22 11.79
N PHE A 356 30.04 9.87 10.77
CA PHE A 356 29.30 10.68 9.81
C PHE A 356 28.31 9.85 8.98
N PHE A 357 28.69 8.66 8.50
CA PHE A 357 27.76 7.76 7.81
C PHE A 357 26.60 7.27 8.68
N ARG A 358 26.82 7.14 9.99
CA ARG A 358 25.75 6.78 10.93
C ARG A 358 24.81 7.95 11.21
N PHE A 359 25.32 9.17 11.15
CA PHE A 359 24.57 10.40 11.33
C PHE A 359 23.71 10.72 10.10
N CYS A 360 24.27 10.57 8.90
CA CYS A 360 23.55 10.65 7.63
C CYS A 360 22.49 9.54 7.54
#